data_AF-A0A822ZL86-F1
#
_entry.id   AF-A0A822ZL86-F1
#
_cell.length_a   1.000
_cell.length_b   1.000
_cell.length_c   1.000
_cell.angle_alpha   90.00
_cell.angle_beta   90.00
_cell.angle_gamma   90.00
#
_symmetry.space_group_name_H-M   'P 1'
#
loop_
_entity.id
_entity.type
_entity.pdbx_description
1 polymer ?
#
loop_
_entity_poly.entity_id
_entity_poly.type
_entity_poly.pdbx_seq_one_letter_code
_entity_poly.pdbx_strand_id
1 'polypeptide(L)'
;MSLQASLAKFKQQQEKCQSTLTNTPRAGASKPTQKVTPASTPSRTPSAPVKFSNDTERLQHINSIRKAPVGAQIKRVLDLLLETRQAFTPEQINEACYVDTNSNKAVFDSLRNNPKVNYDGRRFSYKSKHDLKDKNQLLVLIRKFPEGIAIIDLKDAYPTVMEDLQALKAAGQVWLLSNFDSQEDIAYPNDPRVPIKVDDDLKQLFRGIELPRDMVDIEKDLQKNGMKPATNTAKRRAMAQVHGIAPKSKPKKKQREISKRTKLTNAHLPELFQNLNVPDT
;
A
#
# COMPACT_ATOMS: atom_id res chain seq x y z
N MET A 1 -28.27 -28.88 45.17
CA MET A 1 -27.36 -29.38 46.23
C MET A 1 -25.87 -29.46 45.82
N SER A 2 -25.46 -29.49 44.53
CA SER A 2 -24.05 -29.71 44.15
C SER A 2 -23.14 -28.45 44.16
N LEU A 3 -23.72 -27.24 44.05
CA LEU A 3 -22.95 -26.00 43.94
C LEU A 3 -22.37 -25.55 45.29
N GLN A 4 -23.17 -25.61 46.38
CA GLN A 4 -22.67 -25.35 47.74
C GLN A 4 -21.57 -26.32 48.15
N ALA A 5 -21.70 -27.61 47.78
CA ALA A 5 -20.68 -28.61 48.09
C ALA A 5 -19.35 -28.34 47.36
N SER A 6 -19.41 -27.86 46.11
CA SER A 6 -18.21 -27.48 45.35
C SER A 6 -17.53 -26.23 45.93
N LEU A 7 -18.33 -25.25 46.37
CA LEU A 7 -17.82 -24.02 46.99
C LEU A 7 -17.16 -24.32 48.35
N ALA A 8 -17.75 -25.19 49.16
CA ALA A 8 -17.16 -25.63 50.42
C ALA A 8 -15.82 -26.36 50.23
N LYS A 9 -15.74 -27.26 49.24
CA LYS A 9 -14.49 -27.96 48.89
C LYS A 9 -13.40 -26.99 48.42
N PHE A 10 -13.76 -26.00 47.60
CA PHE A 10 -12.82 -24.98 47.14
C PHE A 10 -12.25 -24.15 48.29
N LYS A 11 -13.12 -23.71 49.22
CA LYS A 11 -12.72 -22.92 50.38
C LYS A 11 -11.81 -23.73 51.33
N GLN A 12 -12.13 -25.00 51.53
CA GLN A 12 -11.31 -25.91 52.33
C GLN A 12 -9.93 -26.16 51.69
N GLN A 13 -9.84 -26.15 50.36
CA GLN A 13 -8.57 -26.29 49.65
C GLN A 13 -7.71 -25.02 49.76
N GLN A 14 -8.32 -23.83 49.70
CA GLN A 14 -7.61 -22.57 49.96
C GLN A 14 -6.98 -22.52 51.36
N GLU A 15 -7.72 -22.93 52.39
CA GLU A 15 -7.21 -22.94 53.78
C GLU A 15 -6.02 -23.89 53.96
N LYS A 16 -6.06 -25.07 53.33
CA LYS A 16 -4.95 -26.04 53.35
C LYS A 16 -3.67 -25.51 52.67
N CYS A 17 -3.82 -24.78 51.58
CA CYS A 17 -2.65 -24.20 50.89
C CYS A 17 -2.00 -23.08 51.74
N GLN A 18 -2.79 -22.29 52.46
CA GLN A 18 -2.26 -21.24 53.35
C GLN A 18 -1.58 -21.79 54.60
N SER A 19 -2.11 -22.87 55.19
CA SER A 19 -1.49 -23.51 56.36
C SER A 19 -0.17 -24.22 56.02
N THR A 20 0.00 -24.67 54.77
CA THR A 20 1.26 -25.30 54.31
C THR A 20 2.38 -24.27 54.14
N LEU A 21 2.05 -23.01 53.80
CA LEU A 21 3.02 -21.93 53.65
C LEU A 21 3.52 -21.36 54.98
N THR A 22 2.77 -21.54 56.07
CA THR A 22 3.14 -21.02 57.41
C THR A 22 3.99 -22.00 58.23
N ASN A 23 4.08 -23.27 57.83
CA ASN A 23 4.77 -24.33 58.58
C ASN A 23 6.09 -24.83 57.95
N THR A 24 6.83 -23.98 57.24
CA THR A 24 8.21 -24.30 56.83
C THR A 24 9.23 -23.77 57.85
N PRO A 25 9.97 -24.63 58.60
CA PRO A 25 10.98 -24.17 59.53
C PRO A 25 12.27 -23.80 58.80
N ARG A 26 12.77 -22.59 59.08
CA ARG A 26 14.08 -22.09 58.68
C ARG A 26 15.17 -22.79 59.50
N ALA A 27 16.02 -23.59 58.85
CA ALA A 27 17.22 -24.15 59.47
C ALA A 27 18.29 -23.04 59.65
N GLY A 28 18.91 -22.98 60.84
CA GLY A 28 20.06 -22.12 61.13
C GLY A 28 20.35 -22.01 62.63
N ALA A 29 21.48 -22.58 63.05
CA ALA A 29 21.87 -22.82 64.44
C ALA A 29 22.57 -21.64 65.16
N SER A 30 22.63 -21.79 66.50
CA SER A 30 23.64 -21.28 67.47
C SER A 30 23.34 -19.98 68.26
N LYS A 31 23.36 -20.14 69.59
CA LYS A 31 23.21 -19.20 70.74
C LYS A 31 24.57 -18.55 71.14
N PRO A 32 24.68 -17.69 72.20
CA PRO A 32 23.68 -16.87 72.90
C PRO A 32 24.12 -15.42 73.31
N THR A 33 23.09 -14.64 73.72
CA THR A 33 23.07 -13.58 74.76
C THR A 33 23.83 -12.25 74.59
N GLN A 34 23.08 -11.14 74.51
CA GLN A 34 23.20 -9.99 75.43
C GLN A 34 21.98 -9.04 75.36
N LYS A 35 21.87 -8.18 76.39
CA LYS A 35 20.68 -7.51 76.96
C LYS A 35 20.05 -6.38 76.13
N VAL A 36 18.81 -6.09 76.50
CA VAL A 36 17.81 -5.12 76.01
C VAL A 36 18.16 -3.65 76.29
N THR A 37 17.88 -2.73 75.34
CA THR A 37 17.10 -1.47 75.52
C THR A 37 16.74 -0.85 74.16
N PRO A 38 15.62 -0.11 74.04
CA PRO A 38 14.98 0.20 72.76
C PRO A 38 15.33 1.59 72.22
N ALA A 39 15.55 1.70 70.90
CA ALA A 39 15.62 2.98 70.20
C ALA A 39 14.73 2.96 68.95
N SER A 40 13.92 4.00 68.84
CA SER A 40 12.87 4.27 67.87
C SER A 40 13.30 4.17 66.40
N THR A 41 12.57 3.36 65.63
CA THR A 41 12.57 3.35 64.17
C THR A 41 11.67 4.47 63.61
N PRO A 42 12.06 5.12 62.49
CA PRO A 42 11.18 6.04 61.79
C PRO A 42 10.07 5.25 61.07
N SER A 43 8.86 5.78 61.13
CA SER A 43 7.63 5.26 60.53
C SER A 43 7.75 5.11 59.02
N ARG A 44 7.81 3.86 58.53
CA ARG A 44 7.48 3.54 57.13
C ARG A 44 5.99 3.77 56.92
N THR A 45 5.66 4.72 56.05
CA THR A 45 4.33 4.88 55.46
C THR A 45 3.86 3.54 54.88
N PRO A 46 2.62 3.09 55.14
CA PRO A 46 2.07 1.91 54.49
C PRO A 46 1.88 2.21 53.01
N SER A 47 2.60 1.47 52.16
CA SER A 47 2.41 1.45 50.72
C SER A 47 0.96 1.09 50.39
N ALA A 48 0.35 1.88 49.50
CA ALA A 48 -1.02 1.71 49.05
C ALA A 48 -1.33 0.25 48.65
N PRO A 49 -2.54 -0.27 48.92
CA PRO A 49 -2.92 -1.62 48.54
C PRO A 49 -2.86 -1.78 47.02
N VAL A 50 -1.98 -2.67 46.56
CA VAL A 50 -1.83 -3.05 45.16
C VAL A 50 -3.13 -3.71 44.70
N LYS A 51 -3.82 -3.09 43.75
CA LYS A 51 -5.06 -3.59 43.16
C LYS A 51 -4.75 -4.75 42.21
N PHE A 52 -4.54 -5.95 42.76
CA PHE A 52 -4.17 -7.20 42.07
C PHE A 52 -5.02 -7.55 40.83
N SER A 53 -6.28 -7.11 40.77
CA SER A 53 -7.17 -7.41 39.64
C SER A 53 -6.70 -6.78 38.33
N ASN A 54 -6.20 -5.54 38.37
CA ASN A 54 -5.85 -4.79 37.17
C ASN A 54 -4.56 -5.31 36.51
N ASP A 55 -3.61 -5.80 37.33
CA ASP A 55 -2.36 -6.40 36.86
C ASP A 55 -2.60 -7.75 36.18
N THR A 56 -3.55 -8.53 36.68
CA THR A 56 -3.88 -9.84 36.09
C THR A 56 -4.49 -9.67 34.70
N GLU A 57 -5.43 -8.73 34.54
CA GLU A 57 -6.06 -8.42 33.25
C GLU A 57 -5.05 -7.87 32.23
N ARG A 58 -4.18 -6.96 32.65
CA ARG A 58 -3.11 -6.42 31.80
C ARG A 58 -2.18 -7.53 31.29
N LEU A 59 -1.73 -8.42 32.18
CA LEU A 59 -0.86 -9.53 31.81
C LEU A 59 -1.55 -10.52 30.86
N GLN A 60 -2.84 -10.79 31.05
CA GLN A 60 -3.62 -11.60 30.13
C GLN A 60 -3.72 -10.95 28.75
N HIS A 61 -3.95 -9.64 28.69
CA HIS A 61 -3.98 -8.89 27.42
C HIS A 61 -2.64 -8.94 26.68
N ILE A 62 -1.53 -8.72 27.39
CA ILE A 62 -0.18 -8.85 26.84
C ILE A 62 0.07 -10.26 26.31
N ASN A 63 -0.31 -11.29 27.08
CA ASN A 63 -0.15 -12.68 26.68
C ASN A 63 -0.98 -13.00 25.42
N SER A 64 -2.21 -12.48 25.36
CA SER A 64 -3.08 -12.62 24.19
C SER A 64 -2.44 -12.01 22.94
N ILE A 65 -1.86 -10.81 23.03
CA ILE A 65 -1.15 -10.16 21.91
C ILE A 65 0.06 -10.98 21.48
N ARG A 66 0.88 -11.44 22.42
CA ARG A 66 2.12 -12.19 22.12
C ARG A 66 1.85 -13.58 21.53
N LYS A 67 0.72 -14.20 21.87
CA LYS A 67 0.26 -15.46 21.28
C LYS A 67 -0.52 -15.28 19.98
N ALA A 68 -0.85 -14.06 19.59
CA ALA A 68 -1.56 -13.79 18.35
C ALA A 68 -0.72 -14.21 17.14
N PRO A 69 -1.34 -14.56 16.01
CA PRO A 69 -0.62 -14.86 14.78
C PRO A 69 0.33 -13.74 14.37
N VAL A 70 1.44 -14.10 13.73
CA VAL A 70 2.49 -13.15 13.28
C VAL A 70 1.90 -11.99 12.48
N GLY A 71 0.96 -12.25 11.58
CA GLY A 71 0.27 -11.21 10.79
C GLY A 71 -0.49 -10.18 11.64
N ALA A 72 -1.12 -10.62 12.74
CA ALA A 72 -1.85 -9.73 13.64
C ALA A 72 -0.88 -8.84 14.44
N GLN A 73 0.25 -9.39 14.89
CA GLN A 73 1.30 -8.63 15.55
C GLN A 73 1.90 -7.57 14.60
N ILE A 74 2.21 -7.95 13.35
CA ILE A 74 2.70 -7.03 12.32
C ILE A 74 1.72 -5.90 12.05
N LYS A 75 0.44 -6.22 11.89
CA LYS A 75 -0.61 -5.22 11.67
C LYS A 75 -0.63 -4.20 12.82
N ARG A 76 -0.57 -4.67 14.06
CA ARG A 76 -0.59 -3.79 15.24
C ARG A 76 0.61 -2.84 15.28
N VAL A 77 1.80 -3.32 14.89
CA VAL A 77 2.99 -2.47 14.75
C VAL A 77 2.81 -1.47 13.60
N LEU A 78 2.29 -1.90 12.44
CA LEU A 78 2.00 -1.02 11.31
C LEU A 78 1.03 0.10 11.67
N ASP A 79 -0.05 -0.22 12.38
CA ASP A 79 -1.05 0.74 12.83
C ASP A 79 -0.40 1.79 13.75
N LEU A 80 0.44 1.36 14.70
CA LEU A 80 1.22 2.27 15.56
C LEU A 80 2.13 3.21 14.74
N LEU A 81 2.88 2.67 13.78
CA LEU A 81 3.79 3.46 12.92
C LEU A 81 3.02 4.44 12.02
N LEU A 82 1.84 4.02 11.52
CA LEU A 82 0.97 4.82 10.67
C LEU A 82 0.33 5.99 11.45
N GLU A 83 -0.14 5.74 12.66
CA GLU A 83 -0.80 6.77 13.48
C GLU A 83 0.20 7.80 14.01
N THR A 84 1.34 7.33 14.52
CA THR A 84 2.33 8.21 15.17
C THR A 84 3.26 8.90 14.17
N ARG A 85 3.46 8.31 12.98
CA ARG A 85 4.43 8.77 11.96
C ARG A 85 5.86 8.92 12.47
N GLN A 86 6.20 8.20 13.54
CA GLN A 86 7.53 8.24 14.18
C GLN A 86 8.29 6.92 13.97
N ALA A 87 9.60 6.98 14.18
CA ALA A 87 10.47 5.81 14.11
C ALA A 87 10.67 5.22 15.52
N PHE A 88 10.36 3.93 15.68
CA PHE A 88 10.42 3.23 16.97
C PHE A 88 11.48 2.14 16.97
N THR A 89 12.16 2.00 18.09
CA THR A 89 13.01 0.82 18.37
C THR A 89 12.16 -0.41 18.72
N PRO A 90 12.69 -1.63 18.55
CA PRO A 90 12.01 -2.86 18.98
C PRO A 90 11.50 -2.82 20.43
N GLU A 91 12.28 -2.21 21.32
CA GLU A 91 11.95 -2.05 22.75
C GLU A 91 10.75 -1.12 22.93
N GLN A 92 10.76 0.04 22.26
CA GLN A 92 9.64 0.99 22.31
C GLN A 92 8.36 0.41 21.69
N ILE A 93 8.48 -0.42 20.65
CA ILE A 93 7.33 -1.14 20.07
C ILE A 93 6.73 -2.09 21.11
N ASN A 94 7.56 -2.84 21.85
CA ASN A 94 7.08 -3.73 22.91
C ASN A 94 6.42 -2.94 24.06
N GLU A 95 6.91 -1.75 24.39
CA GLU A 95 6.28 -0.88 25.39
C GLU A 95 4.93 -0.32 24.92
N ALA A 96 4.84 0.12 23.67
CA ALA A 96 3.65 0.77 23.12
C ALA A 96 2.53 -0.20 22.76
N CYS A 97 2.86 -1.35 22.15
CA CYS A 97 1.86 -2.28 21.64
C CYS A 97 2.01 -3.73 22.13
N TYR A 98 2.93 -4.00 23.07
CA TYR A 98 3.17 -5.31 23.70
C TYR A 98 3.64 -6.41 22.75
N VAL A 99 4.10 -6.03 21.55
CA VAL A 99 4.67 -6.93 20.55
C VAL A 99 6.17 -7.02 20.76
N ASP A 100 6.66 -8.19 21.12
CA ASP A 100 8.09 -8.44 21.29
C ASP A 100 8.73 -8.79 19.94
N THR A 101 9.26 -7.76 19.28
CA THR A 101 9.94 -7.88 17.99
C THR A 101 11.36 -8.45 18.11
N ASN A 102 12.04 -8.29 19.25
CA ASN A 102 13.40 -8.81 19.44
C ASN A 102 13.41 -10.32 19.65
N SER A 103 12.53 -10.83 20.50
CA SER A 103 12.47 -12.27 20.78
C SER A 103 11.83 -13.05 19.63
N ASN A 104 10.92 -12.43 18.88
CA ASN A 104 10.20 -13.06 17.78
C ASN A 104 10.83 -12.76 16.42
N LYS A 105 11.81 -13.58 16.02
CA LYS A 105 12.51 -13.47 14.73
C LYS A 105 11.55 -13.44 13.52
N ALA A 106 10.46 -14.19 13.56
CA ALA A 106 9.50 -14.23 12.45
C ALA A 106 8.80 -12.88 12.25
N VAL A 107 8.43 -12.19 13.35
CA VAL A 107 7.81 -10.85 13.29
C VAL A 107 8.85 -9.83 12.81
N PHE A 108 10.07 -9.88 13.34
CA PHE A 108 11.15 -8.99 12.92
C PHE A 108 11.46 -9.09 11.42
N ASP A 109 11.68 -10.31 10.92
CA ASP A 109 11.99 -10.54 9.51
C ASP A 109 10.83 -10.11 8.60
N SER A 110 9.60 -10.40 9.03
CA SER A 110 8.39 -10.00 8.28
C SER A 110 8.18 -8.49 8.26
N LEU A 111 8.45 -7.77 9.36
CA LEU A 111 8.42 -6.31 9.40
C LEU A 111 9.49 -5.72 8.49
N ARG A 112 10.71 -6.24 8.53
CA ARG A 112 11.83 -5.78 7.71
C ARG A 112 11.58 -5.97 6.22
N ASN A 113 10.89 -7.05 5.83
CA ASN A 113 10.55 -7.34 4.44
C ASN A 113 9.23 -6.68 3.98
N ASN A 114 8.51 -5.99 4.87
CA ASN A 114 7.22 -5.40 4.53
C ASN A 114 7.38 -4.13 3.68
N PRO A 115 6.65 -3.98 2.55
CA PRO A 115 6.75 -2.78 1.71
C PRO A 115 6.31 -1.48 2.41
N LYS A 116 5.51 -1.57 3.48
CA LYS A 116 5.00 -0.44 4.26
C LYS A 116 5.86 -0.06 5.47
N VAL A 117 6.99 -0.75 5.66
CA VAL A 117 7.92 -0.48 6.78
C VAL A 117 9.31 -0.22 6.22
N ASN A 118 10.00 0.73 6.81
CA ASN A 118 11.42 0.95 6.59
C ASN A 118 12.18 0.61 7.88
N TYR A 119 13.30 -0.08 7.76
CA TYR A 119 14.16 -0.42 8.90
C TYR A 119 15.57 0.13 8.64
N ASP A 120 16.03 1.04 9.50
CA ASP A 120 17.32 1.73 9.37
C ASP A 120 18.50 0.97 10.02
N GLY A 121 18.26 -0.23 10.53
CA GLY A 121 19.22 -1.03 11.31
C GLY A 121 19.06 -0.90 12.83
N ARG A 122 18.25 0.06 13.31
CA ARG A 122 17.93 0.24 14.73
C ARG A 122 16.45 0.48 15.01
N ARG A 123 15.75 1.17 14.12
CA ARG A 123 14.37 1.64 14.25
C ARG A 123 13.54 1.25 13.04
N PHE A 124 12.26 1.04 13.29
CA PHE A 124 11.22 0.86 12.29
C PHE A 124 10.45 2.16 12.11
N SER A 125 10.25 2.58 10.86
CA SER A 125 9.41 3.72 10.50
C SER A 125 8.40 3.32 9.44
N TYR A 126 7.26 4.01 9.39
CA TYR A 126 6.28 3.80 8.32
C TYR A 126 6.86 4.22 6.96
N LYS A 127 6.52 3.48 5.91
CA LYS A 127 6.88 3.78 4.52
C LYS A 127 5.62 3.80 3.66
N SER A 128 5.20 4.99 3.24
CA SER A 128 4.14 5.13 2.25
C SER A 128 4.61 4.71 0.85
N LYS A 129 3.69 4.52 -0.09
CA LYS A 129 4.06 4.18 -1.48
C LYS A 129 4.80 5.32 -2.15
N HIS A 130 4.37 6.55 -1.85
CA HIS A 130 5.02 7.79 -2.26
C HIS A 130 5.46 8.55 -1.00
N ASP A 131 6.75 8.80 -0.87
CA ASP A 131 7.31 9.59 0.24
C ASP A 131 7.00 11.08 0.00
N LEU A 132 5.83 11.50 0.48
CA LEU A 132 5.35 12.87 0.37
C LEU A 132 5.19 13.45 1.78
N LYS A 133 5.64 14.68 1.96
CA LYS A 133 5.53 15.41 3.25
C LYS A 133 4.50 16.52 3.22
N ASP A 134 4.34 17.16 2.05
CA ASP A 134 3.58 18.40 1.91
C ASP A 134 2.75 18.42 0.63
N LYS A 135 1.73 19.29 0.62
CA LYS A 135 0.90 19.63 -0.56
C LYS A 135 1.69 19.93 -1.82
N ASN A 136 2.81 20.66 -1.70
CA ASN A 136 3.62 21.05 -2.85
C ASN A 136 4.28 19.83 -3.52
N GLN A 137 4.76 18.88 -2.72
CA GLN A 137 5.35 17.64 -3.23
C GLN A 137 4.28 16.77 -3.88
N LEU A 138 3.09 16.71 -3.29
CA LEU A 138 1.94 16.03 -3.87
C LEU A 138 1.59 16.58 -5.27
N LEU A 139 1.51 17.90 -5.43
CA LEU A 139 1.23 18.52 -6.72
C LEU A 139 2.33 18.23 -7.76
N VAL A 140 3.60 18.28 -7.35
CA VAL A 140 4.73 17.94 -8.22
C VAL A 140 4.67 16.47 -8.64
N LEU A 141 4.32 15.57 -7.73
CA LEU A 141 4.16 14.16 -8.03
C LEU A 141 3.04 13.95 -9.06
N ILE A 142 1.84 14.48 -8.82
CA ILE A 142 0.70 14.31 -9.73
C ILE A 142 1.04 14.82 -11.14
N ARG A 143 1.75 15.94 -11.26
CA ARG A 143 2.20 16.47 -12.57
C ARG A 143 3.21 15.59 -13.30
N LYS A 144 3.98 14.76 -12.60
CA LYS A 144 4.91 13.80 -13.22
C LYS A 144 4.21 12.56 -13.78
N PHE A 145 2.99 12.26 -13.31
CA PHE A 145 2.23 11.09 -13.71
C PHE A 145 0.98 11.53 -14.49
N PRO A 146 1.09 11.76 -15.83
CA PRO A 146 -0.04 12.17 -16.64
C PRO A 146 -1.16 11.11 -16.71
N GLU A 147 -0.81 9.84 -16.50
CA GLU A 147 -1.74 8.70 -16.43
C GLU A 147 -2.60 8.68 -15.15
N GLY A 148 -2.31 9.57 -14.19
CA GLY A 148 -3.00 9.67 -12.92
C GLY A 148 -2.44 8.76 -11.83
N ILE A 149 -2.84 9.03 -10.58
CA ILE A 149 -2.43 8.29 -9.38
C ILE A 149 -3.67 7.96 -8.57
N ALA A 150 -3.83 6.69 -8.17
CA ALA A 150 -4.95 6.28 -7.32
C ALA A 150 -4.87 6.95 -5.93
N ILE A 151 -5.99 7.45 -5.42
CA ILE A 151 -6.02 8.08 -4.09
C ILE A 151 -5.62 7.08 -3.00
N ILE A 152 -5.90 5.78 -3.18
CA ILE A 152 -5.53 4.75 -2.20
C ILE A 152 -4.02 4.65 -1.96
N ASP A 153 -3.21 5.05 -2.94
CA ASP A 153 -1.75 5.07 -2.88
C ASP A 153 -1.21 6.36 -2.25
N LEU A 154 -2.04 7.41 -2.19
CA LEU A 154 -1.70 8.72 -1.66
C LEU A 154 -2.21 8.90 -0.23
N LYS A 155 -3.34 8.28 0.14
CA LYS A 155 -4.06 8.48 1.41
C LYS A 155 -3.19 8.31 2.66
N ASP A 156 -2.16 7.47 2.56
CA ASP A 156 -1.29 7.13 3.68
C ASP A 156 0.04 7.87 3.68
N ALA A 157 0.27 8.79 2.74
CA ALA A 157 1.52 9.52 2.62
C ALA A 157 1.76 10.50 3.79
N TYR A 158 0.79 11.37 4.08
CA TYR A 158 0.81 12.27 5.23
C TYR A 158 -0.63 12.58 5.72
N PRO A 159 -0.81 13.06 6.96
CA PRO A 159 -2.15 13.15 7.58
C PRO A 159 -3.18 14.00 6.83
N THR A 160 -2.77 15.14 6.25
CA THR A 160 -3.65 16.11 5.59
C THR A 160 -3.82 15.87 4.08
N VAL A 161 -3.33 14.74 3.53
CA VAL A 161 -3.37 14.46 2.07
C VAL A 161 -4.76 14.67 1.47
N MET A 162 -5.80 14.18 2.14
CA MET A 162 -7.16 14.23 1.60
C MET A 162 -7.68 15.67 1.52
N GLU A 163 -7.41 16.48 2.54
CA GLU A 163 -7.74 17.90 2.56
C GLU A 163 -6.96 18.66 1.49
N ASP A 164 -5.68 18.35 1.34
CA ASP A 164 -4.81 18.96 0.35
C ASP A 164 -5.21 18.58 -1.08
N LEU A 165 -5.60 17.33 -1.33
CA LEU A 165 -6.17 16.88 -2.61
C LEU A 165 -7.46 17.63 -2.94
N GLN A 166 -8.36 17.77 -1.97
CA GLN A 166 -9.60 18.56 -2.16
C GLN A 166 -9.29 20.03 -2.44
N ALA A 167 -8.32 20.62 -1.73
CA ALA A 167 -7.89 21.98 -1.97
C ALA A 167 -7.24 22.16 -3.35
N LEU A 168 -6.46 21.18 -3.84
CA LEU A 168 -5.90 21.19 -5.19
C LEU A 168 -6.98 21.03 -6.27
N LYS A 169 -8.02 20.25 -6.00
CA LYS A 169 -9.21 20.15 -6.86
C LYS A 169 -9.98 21.47 -6.90
N ALA A 170 -10.23 22.09 -5.75
CA ALA A 170 -10.91 23.38 -5.65
C ALA A 170 -10.12 24.50 -6.33
N ALA A 171 -8.79 24.47 -6.23
CA ALA A 171 -7.90 25.36 -6.96
C ALA A 171 -7.82 25.07 -8.48
N GLY A 172 -8.46 24.00 -8.95
CA GLY A 172 -8.44 23.60 -10.35
C GLY A 172 -7.07 23.12 -10.84
N GLN A 173 -6.18 22.68 -9.94
CA GLN A 173 -4.84 22.20 -10.29
C GLN A 173 -4.78 20.69 -10.52
N VAL A 174 -5.77 19.96 -9.99
CA VAL A 174 -5.88 18.49 -10.05
C VAL A 174 -7.34 18.14 -10.35
N TRP A 175 -7.56 17.12 -11.18
CA TRP A 175 -8.86 16.49 -11.34
C TRP A 175 -8.93 15.22 -10.50
N LEU A 176 -10.03 15.05 -9.76
CA LEU A 176 -10.34 13.80 -9.09
C LEU A 176 -11.50 13.16 -9.85
N LEU A 177 -11.22 12.01 -10.48
CA LEU A 177 -12.18 11.26 -11.27
C LEU A 177 -12.40 9.91 -10.61
N SER A 178 -13.66 9.58 -10.33
CA SER A 178 -14.06 8.27 -9.82
C SER A 178 -14.13 7.29 -10.99
N ASN A 179 -13.41 6.17 -10.90
CA ASN A 179 -13.60 5.10 -11.86
C ASN A 179 -14.92 4.36 -11.53
N PHE A 180 -15.80 4.24 -12.51
CA PHE A 180 -17.13 3.63 -12.32
C PHE A 180 -17.04 2.13 -11.95
N ASP A 181 -15.97 1.46 -12.38
CA ASP A 181 -15.76 0.03 -12.14
C ASP A 181 -15.13 -0.27 -10.77
N SER A 182 -14.07 0.45 -10.40
CA SER A 182 -13.34 0.20 -9.15
C SER A 182 -13.82 1.03 -7.95
N GLN A 183 -14.68 2.03 -8.15
CA GLN A 183 -15.05 3.04 -7.14
C GLN A 183 -13.84 3.75 -6.49
N GLU A 184 -12.66 3.60 -7.08
CA GLU A 184 -11.44 4.27 -6.64
C GLU A 184 -11.33 5.60 -7.36
N ASP A 185 -11.14 6.65 -6.58
CA ASP A 185 -10.83 7.96 -7.13
C ASP A 185 -9.37 8.01 -7.60
N ILE A 186 -9.16 8.57 -8.78
CA ILE A 186 -7.83 8.77 -9.38
C ILE A 186 -7.58 10.28 -9.53
N ALA A 187 -6.40 10.70 -9.08
CA ALA A 187 -5.93 12.07 -9.18
C ALA A 187 -5.13 12.28 -10.47
N TYR A 188 -5.61 13.18 -11.33
CA TYR A 188 -4.96 13.57 -12.59
C TYR A 188 -4.46 15.02 -12.52
N PRO A 189 -3.33 15.35 -13.15
CA PRO A 189 -2.90 16.73 -13.27
C PRO A 189 -3.85 17.53 -14.17
N ASN A 190 -4.25 18.72 -13.73
CA ASN A 190 -4.91 19.69 -14.61
C ASN A 190 -3.88 20.71 -15.12
N ASP A 191 -3.82 20.92 -16.44
CA ASP A 191 -2.89 21.89 -17.02
C ASP A 191 -3.40 23.32 -16.75
N PRO A 192 -2.66 24.14 -15.99
CA PRO A 192 -3.05 25.51 -15.68
C PRO A 192 -3.09 26.44 -16.91
N ARG A 193 -2.61 25.99 -18.08
CA ARG A 193 -2.64 26.77 -19.32
C ARG A 193 -3.99 26.79 -20.01
N VAL A 194 -4.92 25.91 -19.62
CA VAL A 194 -6.21 25.75 -20.33
C VAL A 194 -7.44 25.93 -19.41
N PRO A 195 -7.55 27.00 -18.60
CA PRO A 195 -8.78 27.29 -17.87
C PRO A 195 -9.82 27.90 -18.82
N ILE A 196 -10.51 27.07 -19.60
CA ILE A 196 -11.63 27.49 -20.44
C ILE A 196 -12.91 27.35 -19.61
N LYS A 197 -13.44 28.47 -19.12
CA LYS A 197 -14.78 28.50 -18.53
C LYS A 197 -15.80 28.63 -19.65
N VAL A 198 -16.79 27.75 -19.65
CA VAL A 198 -17.89 27.74 -20.61
C VAL A 198 -19.20 27.68 -19.82
N ASP A 199 -20.14 28.53 -20.19
CA ASP A 199 -21.47 28.58 -19.59
C ASP A 199 -22.25 27.30 -19.88
N ASP A 200 -23.16 26.94 -18.97
CA ASP A 200 -23.91 25.69 -19.08
C ASP A 200 -24.84 25.67 -20.30
N ASP A 201 -25.41 26.81 -20.68
CA ASP A 201 -26.22 26.96 -21.89
C ASP A 201 -25.42 26.65 -23.16
N LEU A 202 -24.14 27.09 -23.23
CA LEU A 202 -23.28 26.79 -24.36
C LEU A 202 -22.88 25.30 -24.40
N LYS A 203 -22.66 24.68 -23.23
CA LYS A 203 -22.44 23.23 -23.14
C LYS A 203 -23.66 22.46 -23.62
N GLN A 204 -24.87 22.91 -23.26
CA GLN A 204 -26.11 22.26 -23.68
C GLN A 204 -26.34 22.41 -25.18
N LEU A 205 -26.14 23.63 -25.71
CA LEU A 205 -26.21 23.88 -27.15
C LEU A 205 -25.22 22.99 -27.90
N PHE A 206 -23.96 22.93 -27.46
CA PHE A 206 -22.93 22.10 -28.09
C PHE A 206 -23.31 20.61 -28.11
N ARG A 207 -23.86 20.08 -27.01
CA ARG A 207 -24.33 18.68 -26.93
C ARG A 207 -25.58 18.41 -27.77
N GLY A 208 -26.41 19.43 -27.99
CA GLY A 208 -27.63 19.34 -28.78
C GLY A 208 -27.41 19.44 -30.30
N ILE A 209 -26.23 19.89 -30.74
CA ILE A 209 -25.88 19.90 -32.17
C ILE A 209 -25.65 18.47 -32.63
N GLU A 210 -26.61 17.92 -33.38
CA GLU A 210 -26.45 16.62 -34.02
C GLU A 210 -25.48 16.72 -35.20
N LEU A 211 -24.36 16.00 -35.11
CA LEU A 211 -23.42 15.87 -36.21
C LEU A 211 -23.88 14.78 -37.18
N PRO A 212 -23.77 14.99 -38.51
CA PRO A 212 -24.00 13.94 -39.49
C PRO A 212 -23.16 12.70 -39.19
N ARG A 213 -23.77 11.51 -39.21
CA ARG A 213 -23.06 10.25 -38.90
C ARG A 213 -22.11 9.85 -40.03
N ASP A 214 -22.43 10.20 -41.27
CA ASP A 214 -21.59 9.91 -42.42
C ASP A 214 -20.58 11.04 -42.67
N MET A 215 -19.30 10.67 -42.72
CA MET A 215 -18.19 11.57 -43.08
C MET A 215 -18.38 12.27 -44.43
N VAL A 216 -19.08 11.65 -45.39
CA VAL A 216 -19.35 12.30 -46.69
C VAL A 216 -20.30 13.49 -46.54
N ASP A 217 -21.27 13.38 -45.64
CA ASP A 217 -22.22 14.46 -45.39
C ASP A 217 -21.55 15.59 -44.60
N ILE A 218 -20.67 15.25 -43.63
CA ILE A 218 -19.81 16.25 -42.96
C ILE A 218 -18.94 17.00 -43.98
N GLU A 219 -18.31 16.29 -44.94
CA GLU A 219 -17.47 16.91 -45.98
C GLU A 219 -18.28 17.85 -46.90
N LYS A 220 -19.50 17.45 -47.28
CA LYS A 220 -20.41 18.30 -48.07
C LYS A 220 -20.83 19.53 -47.30
N ASP A 221 -21.19 19.40 -46.04
CA ASP A 221 -21.60 20.53 -45.19
C ASP A 221 -20.44 21.50 -44.94
N LEU A 222 -19.21 20.99 -44.73
CA LEU A 222 -18.01 21.82 -44.65
C LEU A 222 -17.77 22.59 -45.96
N GLN A 223 -17.86 21.92 -47.11
CA GLN A 223 -17.70 22.57 -48.43
C GLN A 223 -18.78 23.62 -48.70
N LYS A 224 -20.04 23.31 -48.35
CA LYS A 224 -21.18 24.24 -48.47
C LYS A 224 -20.96 25.50 -47.63
N ASN A 225 -20.33 25.36 -46.46
CA ASN A 225 -19.95 26.46 -45.57
C ASN A 225 -18.57 27.07 -45.90
N GLY A 226 -17.96 26.73 -47.04
CA GLY A 226 -16.67 27.29 -47.49
C GLY A 226 -15.43 26.82 -46.72
N MET A 227 -15.56 25.82 -45.85
CA MET A 227 -14.45 25.21 -45.12
C MET A 227 -13.86 24.04 -45.91
N LYS A 228 -12.53 23.97 -45.98
CA LYS A 228 -11.84 22.84 -46.63
C LYS A 228 -11.90 21.61 -45.73
N PRO A 229 -12.52 20.49 -46.18
CA PRO A 229 -12.55 19.29 -45.34
C PRO A 229 -11.15 18.72 -45.14
N ALA A 230 -10.85 18.30 -43.91
CA ALA A 230 -9.56 17.69 -43.56
C ALA A 230 -9.35 16.33 -44.24
N THR A 231 -10.44 15.70 -44.68
CA THR A 231 -10.45 14.39 -45.34
C THR A 231 -11.21 14.46 -46.67
N ASN A 232 -10.88 13.59 -47.62
CA ASN A 232 -11.64 13.39 -48.85
C ASN A 232 -12.15 11.94 -48.91
N THR A 233 -13.19 11.66 -48.15
CA THR A 233 -13.82 10.35 -47.98
C THR A 233 -14.50 9.90 -49.27
N ALA A 234 -15.09 10.83 -50.03
CA ALA A 234 -15.70 10.55 -51.32
C ALA A 234 -14.69 9.94 -52.31
N LYS A 235 -13.50 10.54 -52.48
CA LYS A 235 -12.43 9.98 -53.34
C LYS A 235 -11.94 8.62 -52.83
N ARG A 236 -11.85 8.43 -51.51
CA ARG A 236 -11.39 7.17 -50.91
C ARG A 236 -12.39 6.03 -51.12
N ARG A 237 -13.70 6.30 -50.96
CA ARG A 237 -14.77 5.33 -51.23
C ARG A 237 -14.84 4.98 -52.71
N ALA A 238 -14.73 5.98 -53.59
CA ALA A 238 -14.68 5.76 -55.04
C ALA A 238 -13.46 4.89 -55.42
N MET A 239 -12.27 5.17 -54.88
CA MET A 239 -11.08 4.34 -55.13
C MET A 239 -11.22 2.92 -54.59
N ALA A 240 -11.82 2.72 -53.41
CA ALA A 240 -12.05 1.40 -52.83
C ALA A 240 -13.10 0.56 -53.60
N GLN A 241 -14.11 1.21 -54.19
CA GLN A 241 -15.09 0.54 -55.05
C GLN A 241 -14.53 0.21 -56.44
N VAL A 242 -13.65 1.06 -56.99
CA VAL A 242 -13.04 0.85 -58.32
C VAL A 242 -11.89 -0.15 -58.28
N HIS A 243 -11.09 -0.19 -57.21
CA HIS A 243 -9.89 -1.04 -57.14
C HIS A 243 -10.07 -2.30 -56.29
N GLY A 244 -11.23 -2.49 -55.65
CA GLY A 244 -11.37 -3.46 -54.58
C GLY A 244 -10.39 -3.17 -53.43
N ILE A 245 -10.56 -3.83 -52.30
CA ILE A 245 -9.59 -3.73 -51.20
C ILE A 245 -8.33 -4.49 -51.65
N ALA A 246 -7.43 -3.84 -52.38
CA ALA A 246 -6.10 -4.36 -52.59
C ALA A 246 -5.39 -4.34 -51.22
N PRO A 247 -5.05 -5.50 -50.63
CA PRO A 247 -4.27 -5.50 -49.41
C PRO A 247 -2.96 -4.80 -49.73
N LYS A 248 -2.62 -3.75 -48.96
CA LYS A 248 -1.31 -3.09 -49.06
C LYS A 248 -0.25 -4.18 -49.13
N SER A 249 0.47 -4.24 -50.24
CA SER A 249 1.58 -5.18 -50.40
C SER A 249 2.56 -4.89 -49.26
N LYS A 250 2.65 -5.83 -48.32
CA LYS A 250 3.75 -5.83 -47.35
C LYS A 250 5.03 -5.74 -48.20
N PRO A 251 5.96 -4.81 -47.90
CA PRO A 251 7.21 -4.77 -48.64
C PRO A 251 7.83 -6.15 -48.51
N LYS A 252 7.96 -6.86 -49.65
CA LYS A 252 8.62 -8.18 -49.69
C LYS A 252 9.96 -7.98 -49.01
N LYS A 253 10.18 -8.65 -47.87
CA LYS A 253 11.51 -8.78 -47.29
C LYS A 253 12.38 -9.31 -48.42
N LYS A 254 13.32 -8.50 -48.92
CA LYS A 254 14.36 -9.00 -49.81
C LYS A 254 14.99 -10.18 -49.08
N GLN A 255 14.96 -11.37 -49.71
CA GLN A 255 15.72 -12.51 -49.22
C GLN A 255 17.15 -12.02 -49.02
N ARG A 256 17.64 -12.12 -47.79
CA ARG A 256 19.05 -11.84 -47.50
C ARG A 256 19.83 -13.00 -48.12
N GLU A 257 20.23 -12.84 -49.37
CA GLU A 257 21.25 -13.69 -49.96
C GLU A 257 22.50 -13.61 -49.06
N ILE A 258 22.97 -14.78 -48.65
CA ILE A 258 24.17 -14.91 -47.82
C ILE A 258 25.35 -14.54 -48.71
N SER A 259 25.75 -13.26 -48.68
CA SER A 259 26.93 -12.81 -49.40
C SER A 259 28.18 -13.50 -48.83
N LYS A 260 29.18 -13.74 -49.70
CA LYS A 260 30.49 -14.40 -49.42
C LYS A 260 31.26 -13.84 -48.21
N ARG A 261 30.82 -12.70 -47.65
CA ARG A 261 31.40 -12.04 -46.46
C ARG A 261 30.78 -12.51 -45.13
N THR A 262 29.71 -13.31 -45.16
CA THR A 262 29.00 -13.77 -43.96
C THR A 262 29.71 -15.00 -43.40
N LYS A 263 30.27 -14.91 -42.19
CA LYS A 263 30.97 -16.03 -41.54
C LYS A 263 29.95 -17.08 -41.10
N LEU A 264 29.87 -18.17 -41.86
CA LEU A 264 29.05 -19.33 -41.55
C LEU A 264 29.76 -20.19 -40.49
N THR A 265 29.10 -20.45 -39.37
CA THR A 265 29.66 -21.29 -38.29
C THR A 265 29.57 -22.79 -38.59
N ASN A 266 28.83 -23.18 -39.62
CA ASN A 266 28.55 -24.57 -40.01
C ASN A 266 29.12 -24.91 -41.40
N ALA A 267 30.38 -24.56 -41.68
CA ALA A 267 31.00 -24.77 -43.00
C ALA A 267 31.20 -26.25 -43.40
N HIS A 268 31.10 -27.19 -42.45
CA HIS A 268 31.32 -28.62 -42.66
C HIS A 268 30.07 -29.39 -43.10
N LEU A 269 28.90 -28.73 -43.19
CA LEU A 269 27.63 -29.34 -43.62
C LEU A 269 27.10 -28.63 -44.87
N PRO A 270 27.63 -28.96 -46.06
CA PRO A 270 27.29 -28.26 -47.31
C PRO A 270 25.84 -28.50 -47.77
N GLU A 271 25.22 -29.61 -47.38
CA GLU A 271 23.84 -29.95 -47.75
C GLU A 271 22.80 -28.93 -47.24
N LEU A 272 23.07 -28.28 -46.11
CA LEU A 272 22.17 -27.27 -45.52
C LEU A 272 22.05 -26.01 -46.37
N PHE A 273 22.92 -25.81 -47.37
CA PHE A 273 23.00 -24.59 -48.17
C PHE A 273 22.71 -24.81 -49.67
N GLN A 274 22.45 -26.05 -50.11
CA GLN A 274 22.23 -26.37 -51.52
C GLN A 274 20.92 -25.78 -52.08
N ASN A 275 19.89 -25.63 -51.24
CA ASN A 275 18.57 -25.14 -51.66
C ASN A 275 18.45 -23.60 -51.66
N LEU A 276 19.53 -22.87 -51.38
CA LEU A 276 19.53 -21.40 -51.35
C LEU A 276 19.89 -20.75 -52.69
N ASN A 277 20.31 -21.54 -53.69
CA ASN A 277 20.89 -21.03 -54.93
C ASN A 277 20.18 -21.49 -56.20
N VAL A 278 18.97 -22.05 -56.09
CA VAL A 278 18.15 -22.41 -57.25
C VAL A 278 17.20 -21.25 -57.54
N PRO A 279 17.33 -20.54 -58.68
CA PRO A 279 16.27 -19.65 -59.11
C PRO A 279 15.07 -20.50 -59.55
N ASP A 280 13.91 -20.24 -58.95
CA ASP A 280 12.63 -20.80 -59.38
C ASP A 280 12.44 -20.54 -60.89
N THR A 281 12.34 -21.60 -61.69
CA THR A 281 11.74 -21.57 -63.04
C THR A 281 10.24 -21.75 -62.94
#